data_AF-A0AAI8YWV1-F1
#
_entry.id   AF-A0AAI8YWV1-F1
#
_cell.length_a   1.000
_cell.length_b   1.000
_cell.length_c   1.000
_cell.angle_alpha   90.00
_cell.angle_beta   90.00
_cell.angle_gamma   90.00
#
_symmetry.space_group_name_H-M   'P 1'
#
loop_
_entity.id
_entity.type
_entity.pdbx_description
1 polymer ?
#
loop_
_entity_poly.entity_id
_entity_poly.type
_entity_poly.pdbx_seq_one_letter_code
_entity_poly.pdbx_strand_id
1 'polypeptide(L)'
;MDADWTTTALFSPSKARVQQAQAKDWAAVDSWLAKKYGPRLPTFERNEATLQALLQLASLNETADEQRSQVERIEKAALHGLTKRPGGISDDVLPPLLSELANETHVDTLAEILVTVDAPNADVVRAGHRIVDLTSSNFERSQQLKRTEAQLDALRTEQNRVKSLLEELRSDDFRAPEDIAEHTTEWTRSTKQLKAKIAEYDERLASSRPATATAGLDAVQRKADEVSNYRVRLASLEAELHAFRDLPADACSARNVIEEARDRLRDLTSRRNKLFESLAET
;
A
#
# COMPACT_ATOMS: atom_id res chain seq x y z
N MET A 1 10.41 82.23 2.47
CA MET A 1 10.02 80.98 1.78
C MET A 1 11.18 80.04 1.96
N ASP A 2 11.00 78.91 2.65
CA ASP A 2 11.87 77.70 2.65
C ASP A 2 11.56 76.85 3.90
N ALA A 3 10.50 76.03 3.82
CA ALA A 3 10.20 75.05 4.87
C ALA A 3 9.52 73.74 4.37
N ASP A 4 9.11 73.65 3.09
CA ASP A 4 8.25 72.54 2.63
C ASP A 4 8.97 71.42 1.84
N TRP A 5 10.27 71.53 1.57
CA TRP A 5 10.97 70.60 0.66
C TRP A 5 11.61 69.38 1.35
N THR A 6 11.74 69.35 2.67
CA THR A 6 12.36 68.23 3.41
C THR A 6 11.35 67.19 3.89
N THR A 7 10.08 67.55 4.07
CA THR A 7 9.02 66.63 4.53
C THR A 7 8.54 65.70 3.41
N THR A 8 8.56 66.16 2.16
CA THR A 8 8.08 65.38 1.00
C THR A 8 9.11 64.33 0.53
N ALA A 9 10.41 64.55 0.76
CA ALA A 9 11.47 63.59 0.39
C ALA A 9 11.67 62.45 1.40
N LEU A 10 11.17 62.59 2.64
CA LEU A 10 11.22 61.54 3.68
C LEU A 10 10.10 60.50 3.53
N PHE A 11 9.07 60.78 2.75
CA PHE A 11 7.97 59.88 2.45
C PHE A 11 7.85 59.63 0.94
N SER A 12 8.83 58.94 0.36
CA SER A 12 8.62 58.35 -0.98
C SER A 12 7.53 57.28 -0.87
N PRO A 13 6.38 57.43 -1.56
CA PRO A 13 5.23 56.52 -1.44
C PRO A 13 5.60 55.04 -1.65
N SER A 14 6.64 54.78 -2.45
CA SER A 14 7.17 53.43 -2.68
C SER A 14 7.86 52.83 -1.46
N LYS A 15 8.65 53.60 -0.69
CA LYS A 15 9.29 53.11 0.54
C LYS A 15 8.29 52.95 1.68
N ALA A 16 7.35 53.89 1.79
CA ALA A 16 6.28 53.82 2.77
C ALA A 16 5.39 52.58 2.54
N ARG A 17 5.09 52.24 1.28
CA ARG A 17 4.30 51.04 0.95
C ARG A 17 5.04 49.73 1.25
N VAL A 18 6.35 49.67 1.02
CA VAL A 18 7.18 48.50 1.37
C VAL A 18 7.26 48.31 2.88
N GLN A 19 7.47 49.39 3.65
CA GLN A 19 7.47 49.33 5.11
C GLN A 19 6.10 48.96 5.68
N GLN A 20 5.01 49.45 5.07
CA GLN A 20 3.66 49.09 5.47
C GLN A 20 3.34 47.61 5.18
N ALA A 21 3.83 47.07 4.06
CA ALA A 21 3.71 45.65 3.74
C ALA A 21 4.48 44.78 4.74
N GLN A 22 5.75 45.11 5.02
CA GLN A 22 6.54 44.40 6.03
C GLN A 22 5.93 44.50 7.43
N ALA A 23 5.38 45.66 7.81
CA ALA A 23 4.68 45.82 9.10
C ALA A 23 3.42 44.93 9.19
N LYS A 24 2.70 44.76 8.08
CA LYS A 24 1.55 43.86 8.00
C LYS A 24 1.97 42.40 8.13
N ASP A 25 3.06 42.01 7.48
CA ASP A 25 3.61 40.66 7.54
C ASP A 25 4.12 40.31 8.95
N TRP A 26 4.77 41.26 9.63
CA TRP A 26 5.14 41.12 11.04
C TRP A 26 3.93 40.99 11.96
N ALA A 27 2.87 41.76 11.74
CA ALA A 27 1.63 41.63 12.51
C ALA A 27 0.97 40.25 12.30
N ALA A 28 1.04 39.70 11.10
CA ALA A 28 0.56 38.35 10.81
C ALA A 28 1.36 37.29 11.59
N VAL A 29 2.70 37.37 11.56
CA VAL A 29 3.60 36.49 12.33
C VAL A 29 3.36 36.61 13.84
N ASP A 30 3.25 37.84 14.37
CA ASP A 30 3.00 38.07 15.80
C ASP A 30 1.64 37.47 16.23
N SER A 31 0.60 37.61 15.40
CA SER A 31 -0.72 37.01 15.67
C SER A 31 -0.70 35.48 15.62
N TRP A 32 0.04 34.89 14.66
CA TRP A 32 0.22 33.45 14.54
C TRP A 32 1.00 32.87 15.72
N LEU A 33 2.10 33.52 16.11
CA LEU A 33 2.90 33.13 17.27
C LEU A 33 2.09 33.26 18.57
N ALA A 34 1.31 34.32 18.73
CA ALA A 34 0.43 34.50 19.89
C ALA A 34 -0.65 33.40 19.96
N LYS A 35 -1.17 32.95 18.82
CA LYS A 35 -2.12 31.82 18.75
C LYS A 35 -1.47 30.49 19.18
N LYS A 36 -0.18 30.27 18.86
CA LYS A 36 0.53 29.01 19.16
C LYS A 36 1.16 28.96 20.55
N TYR A 37 1.72 30.07 21.02
CA TYR A 37 2.51 30.14 22.26
C TYR A 37 1.90 31.04 23.34
N GLY A 38 0.77 31.69 23.06
CA GLY A 38 0.10 32.60 24.00
C GLY A 38 0.75 34.00 24.09
N PRO A 39 0.38 34.80 25.11
CA PRO A 39 0.74 36.23 25.17
C PRO A 39 2.20 36.53 25.55
N ARG A 40 3.01 35.52 25.89
CA ARG A 40 4.42 35.68 26.28
C ARG A 40 5.33 35.07 25.22
N LEU A 41 5.67 35.87 24.22
CA LEU A 41 6.60 35.48 23.17
C LEU A 41 8.05 35.73 23.62
N PRO A 42 8.97 34.76 23.42
CA PRO A 42 10.40 34.99 23.58
C PRO A 42 10.87 36.11 22.63
N THR A 43 11.84 36.93 23.06
CA THR A 43 12.44 37.93 22.20
C THR A 43 13.31 37.27 21.14
N PHE A 44 13.14 37.67 19.89
CA PHE A 44 13.95 37.19 18.77
C PHE A 44 14.33 38.35 17.84
N GLU A 45 15.35 38.14 17.03
CA GLU A 45 15.84 39.14 16.08
C GLU A 45 14.82 39.37 14.96
N ARG A 46 14.47 40.64 14.69
CA ARG A 46 13.54 41.03 13.62
C ARG A 46 14.34 41.45 12.38
N ASN A 47 14.71 40.46 11.59
CA ASN A 47 15.41 40.62 10.30
C ASN A 47 14.54 40.08 9.15
N GLU A 48 14.76 40.53 7.91
CA GLU A 48 14.00 40.09 6.74
C GLU A 48 14.08 38.57 6.54
N ALA A 49 15.26 37.98 6.76
CA ALA A 49 15.46 36.54 6.72
C ALA A 49 14.61 35.79 7.76
N THR A 50 14.46 36.37 8.97
CA THR A 50 13.62 35.79 10.03
C THR A 50 12.13 35.93 9.73
N LEU A 51 11.71 37.05 9.12
CA LEU A 51 10.33 37.25 8.68
C LEU A 51 9.94 36.21 7.64
N GLN A 52 10.78 36.03 6.62
CA GLN A 52 10.54 35.06 5.55
C GLN A 52 10.49 33.62 6.09
N ALA A 53 11.41 33.25 6.98
CA ALA A 53 11.41 31.93 7.62
C ALA A 53 10.16 31.70 8.48
N LEU A 54 9.72 32.69 9.25
CA LEU A 54 8.53 32.59 10.10
C LEU A 54 7.23 32.53 9.28
N LEU A 55 7.12 33.29 8.19
CA LEU A 55 5.98 33.21 7.27
C LEU A 55 5.88 31.85 6.58
N GLN A 56 7.02 31.30 6.14
CA GLN A 56 7.08 29.96 5.56
C GLN A 56 6.69 28.90 6.60
N LEU A 57 7.18 29.04 7.84
CA LEU A 57 6.82 28.11 8.91
C LEU A 57 5.34 28.21 9.26
N ALA A 58 4.78 29.43 9.27
CA ALA A 58 3.35 29.65 9.52
C ALA A 58 2.48 28.97 8.46
N SER A 59 2.79 29.15 7.18
CA SER A 59 2.03 28.52 6.09
C SER A 59 2.16 27.00 6.08
N LEU A 60 3.35 26.46 6.34
CA LEU A 60 3.56 25.01 6.49
C LEU A 60 2.82 24.44 7.70
N ASN A 61 2.71 25.20 8.78
CA ASN A 61 1.96 24.78 9.95
C ASN A 61 0.44 24.78 9.71
N GLU A 62 -0.08 25.81 9.06
CA GLU A 62 -1.49 25.90 8.69
C GLU A 62 -1.90 24.77 7.73
N THR A 63 -1.09 24.51 6.70
CA THR A 63 -1.35 23.38 5.78
C THR A 63 -1.30 22.02 6.48
N ALA A 64 -0.38 21.82 7.43
CA ALA A 64 -0.32 20.60 8.23
C ALA A 64 -1.53 20.45 9.17
N ASP A 65 -1.98 21.54 9.79
CA ASP A 65 -3.17 21.54 10.65
C ASP A 65 -4.45 21.26 9.83
N GLU A 66 -4.57 21.83 8.63
CA GLU A 66 -5.67 21.53 7.69
C GLU A 66 -5.68 20.04 7.30
N GLN A 67 -4.53 19.47 6.93
CA GLN A 67 -4.42 18.05 6.61
C GLN A 67 -4.85 17.16 7.78
N ARG A 68 -4.39 17.45 9.00
CA ARG A 68 -4.82 16.71 10.21
C ARG A 68 -6.33 16.79 10.42
N SER A 69 -6.91 17.97 10.27
CA SER A 69 -8.37 18.15 10.42
C SER A 69 -9.17 17.34 9.39
N GLN A 70 -8.66 17.20 8.17
CA GLN A 70 -9.28 16.37 7.13
C GLN A 70 -9.22 14.89 7.47
N VAL A 71 -8.06 14.41 7.94
CA VAL A 71 -7.88 13.02 8.39
C VAL A 71 -8.83 12.70 9.54
N GLU A 72 -8.88 13.54 10.58
CA GLU A 72 -9.77 13.34 11.73
C GLU A 72 -11.25 13.31 11.31
N ARG A 73 -11.64 14.14 10.32
CA ARG A 73 -13.01 14.13 9.78
C ARG A 73 -13.33 12.82 9.06
N ILE A 74 -12.39 12.30 8.28
CA ILE A 74 -12.54 11.01 7.57
C ILE A 74 -12.64 9.88 8.59
N GLU A 75 -11.79 9.85 9.60
CA GLU A 75 -11.81 8.85 10.66
C GLU A 75 -13.13 8.87 11.44
N LYS A 76 -13.62 10.06 11.83
CA LYS A 76 -14.92 10.21 12.48
C LYS A 76 -16.07 9.72 11.60
N ALA A 77 -16.03 10.02 10.30
CA ALA A 77 -17.05 9.54 9.36
C ALA A 77 -17.01 8.01 9.20
N ALA A 78 -15.82 7.42 9.12
CA ALA A 78 -15.63 5.97 9.04
C ALA A 78 -16.11 5.27 10.33
N LEU A 79 -15.76 5.80 11.50
CA LEU A 79 -16.21 5.30 12.81
C LEU A 79 -17.72 5.42 12.99
N HIS A 80 -18.32 6.51 12.50
CA HIS A 80 -19.77 6.67 12.51
C HIS A 80 -20.46 5.64 11.61
N GLY A 81 -19.87 5.33 10.45
CA GLY A 81 -20.32 4.24 9.57
C GLY A 81 -20.28 2.87 10.23
N LEU A 82 -19.24 2.59 11.03
CA LEU A 82 -19.09 1.33 11.78
C LEU A 82 -19.99 1.23 13.02
N THR A 83 -20.28 2.36 13.67
CA THR A 83 -21.05 2.41 14.94
C THR A 83 -22.56 2.29 14.69
N LYS A 84 -23.04 2.65 13.49
CA LYS A 84 -24.38 2.25 13.06
C LYS A 84 -24.41 0.74 12.89
N ARG A 85 -24.78 0.04 13.95
CA ARG A 85 -25.11 -1.38 13.92
C ARG A 85 -26.18 -1.54 12.83
N PRO A 86 -25.89 -2.19 11.69
CA PRO A 86 -26.92 -2.41 10.69
C PRO A 86 -28.00 -3.23 11.39
N GLY A 87 -29.27 -2.79 11.31
CA GLY A 87 -30.38 -3.75 11.38
C GLY A 87 -30.00 -4.88 10.44
N GLY A 88 -30.08 -6.12 10.92
CA GLY A 88 -29.38 -7.25 10.31
C GLY A 88 -29.52 -7.21 8.79
N ILE A 89 -28.39 -7.26 8.09
CA ILE A 89 -28.27 -7.27 6.61
C ILE A 89 -29.32 -8.22 5.99
N SER A 90 -29.69 -9.27 6.74
CA SER A 90 -30.78 -10.19 6.46
C SER A 90 -32.14 -9.53 6.14
N ASP A 91 -32.67 -8.60 6.93
CA ASP A 91 -34.09 -8.18 6.76
C ASP A 91 -34.31 -7.24 5.56
N ASP A 92 -33.33 -6.40 5.22
CA ASP A 92 -33.43 -5.48 4.10
C ASP A 92 -32.90 -6.08 2.78
N VAL A 93 -31.97 -7.04 2.84
CA VAL A 93 -31.31 -7.62 1.66
C VAL A 93 -31.95 -8.95 1.24
N LEU A 94 -32.48 -9.76 2.17
CA LEU A 94 -33.08 -11.05 1.79
C LEU A 94 -34.33 -10.90 0.90
N PRO A 95 -35.28 -9.98 1.15
CA PRO A 95 -36.49 -9.90 0.32
C PRO A 95 -36.20 -9.51 -1.15
N PRO A 96 -35.36 -8.49 -1.44
CA PRO A 96 -34.92 -8.20 -2.80
C PRO A 96 -34.14 -9.37 -3.42
N LEU A 97 -33.22 -9.97 -2.66
CA LEU A 97 -32.36 -11.04 -3.18
C LEU A 97 -33.15 -12.32 -3.47
N LEU A 98 -34.19 -12.63 -2.69
CA LEU A 98 -35.15 -13.70 -2.99
C LEU A 98 -36.02 -13.37 -4.20
N SER A 99 -36.41 -12.11 -4.40
CA SER A 99 -37.16 -11.72 -5.61
C SER A 99 -36.32 -11.80 -6.89
N GLU A 100 -35.02 -11.49 -6.81
CA GLU A 100 -34.08 -11.60 -7.93
C GLU A 100 -33.71 -13.08 -8.21
N LEU A 101 -33.54 -13.90 -7.16
CA LEU A 101 -33.32 -15.35 -7.32
C LEU A 101 -34.55 -16.10 -7.80
N ALA A 102 -35.76 -15.54 -7.66
CA ALA A 102 -36.98 -16.13 -8.21
C ALA A 102 -37.07 -16.00 -9.75
N ASN A 103 -36.20 -15.19 -10.37
CA ASN A 103 -36.11 -15.06 -11.81
C ASN A 103 -35.14 -16.10 -12.38
N GLU A 104 -35.66 -17.08 -13.13
CA GLU A 104 -34.87 -18.20 -13.69
C GLU A 104 -33.68 -17.72 -14.54
N THR A 105 -33.81 -16.57 -15.20
CA THR A 105 -32.73 -15.99 -16.03
C THR A 105 -31.48 -15.63 -15.22
N HIS A 106 -31.63 -15.20 -13.96
CA HIS A 106 -30.49 -14.83 -13.11
C HIS A 106 -29.75 -16.06 -12.60
N VAL A 107 -30.47 -17.16 -12.35
CA VAL A 107 -29.88 -18.44 -11.98
C VAL A 107 -29.06 -19.02 -13.12
N ASP A 108 -29.56 -18.95 -14.36
CA ASP A 108 -28.82 -19.37 -15.55
C ASP A 108 -27.54 -18.55 -15.75
N THR A 109 -27.62 -17.22 -15.62
CA THR A 109 -26.41 -16.37 -15.68
C THR A 109 -25.44 -16.66 -14.56
N LEU A 110 -25.92 -16.97 -13.34
CA LEU A 110 -25.06 -17.34 -12.23
C LEU A 110 -24.39 -18.71 -12.47
N ALA A 111 -25.10 -19.67 -13.05
CA ALA A 111 -24.53 -20.95 -13.47
C ALA A 111 -23.46 -20.75 -14.56
N GLU A 112 -23.71 -19.90 -15.55
CA GLU A 112 -22.73 -19.53 -16.57
C GLU A 112 -21.48 -18.87 -15.96
N ILE A 113 -21.66 -17.92 -15.03
CA ILE A 113 -20.56 -17.27 -14.30
C ILE A 113 -19.78 -18.30 -13.48
N LEU A 114 -20.44 -19.20 -12.75
CA LEU A 114 -19.77 -20.23 -11.96
C LEU A 114 -18.95 -21.19 -12.83
N VAL A 115 -19.45 -21.55 -14.02
CA VAL A 115 -18.70 -22.37 -14.98
C VAL A 115 -17.50 -21.61 -15.54
N THR A 116 -17.68 -20.36 -15.97
CA THR A 116 -16.58 -19.54 -16.52
C THR A 116 -15.50 -19.22 -15.49
N VAL A 117 -15.88 -19.09 -14.22
CA VAL A 117 -14.98 -18.80 -13.09
C VAL A 117 -14.37 -20.08 -12.50
N ASP A 118 -14.66 -21.26 -13.05
CA ASP A 118 -14.17 -22.57 -12.58
C ASP A 118 -14.52 -22.84 -11.10
N ALA A 119 -15.79 -22.60 -10.76
CA ALA A 119 -16.41 -22.84 -9.46
C ALA A 119 -17.56 -23.86 -9.58
N PRO A 120 -17.27 -25.14 -9.91
CA PRO A 120 -18.29 -26.15 -10.25
C PRO A 120 -19.21 -26.57 -9.08
N ASN A 121 -18.84 -26.29 -7.84
CA ASN A 121 -19.62 -26.68 -6.65
C ASN A 121 -20.61 -25.61 -6.19
N ALA A 122 -20.91 -24.60 -7.02
CA ALA A 122 -21.70 -23.41 -6.64
C ALA A 122 -21.16 -22.70 -5.38
N ASP A 123 -19.85 -22.82 -5.14
CA ASP A 123 -19.17 -22.11 -4.06
C ASP A 123 -18.99 -20.64 -4.44
N VAL A 124 -19.95 -19.82 -4.02
CA VAL A 124 -20.02 -18.38 -4.28
C VAL A 124 -18.79 -17.65 -3.70
N VAL A 125 -18.20 -18.14 -2.61
CA VAL A 125 -17.02 -17.52 -2.00
C VAL A 125 -15.80 -17.75 -2.88
N ARG A 126 -15.60 -18.99 -3.34
CA ARG A 126 -14.52 -19.32 -4.29
C ARG A 126 -14.70 -18.56 -5.61
N ALA A 127 -15.92 -18.46 -6.12
CA ALA A 127 -16.23 -17.67 -7.32
C ALA A 127 -15.90 -16.19 -7.12
N GLY A 128 -16.28 -15.61 -5.98
CA GLY A 128 -15.96 -14.24 -5.59
C GLY A 128 -14.46 -13.98 -5.56
N HIS A 129 -13.68 -14.84 -4.88
CA HIS A 129 -12.22 -14.74 -4.87
C HIS A 129 -11.63 -14.78 -6.27
N ARG A 130 -12.09 -15.72 -7.10
CA ARG A 130 -11.57 -15.88 -8.45
C ARG A 130 -11.92 -14.70 -9.37
N ILE A 131 -13.09 -14.07 -9.19
CA ILE A 131 -13.46 -12.83 -9.86
C ILE A 131 -12.53 -11.68 -9.42
N VAL A 132 -12.23 -11.57 -8.12
CA VAL A 132 -11.28 -10.57 -7.60
C VAL A 132 -9.87 -10.79 -8.17
N ASP A 133 -9.43 -12.05 -8.24
CA ASP A 133 -8.12 -12.38 -8.81
C ASP A 133 -8.06 -12.04 -10.31
N LEU A 134 -9.10 -12.39 -11.06
CA LEU A 134 -9.19 -12.12 -12.50
C LEU A 134 -9.25 -10.61 -12.78
N THR A 135 -10.03 -9.85 -12.01
CA THR A 135 -10.11 -8.40 -12.16
C THR A 135 -8.81 -7.72 -11.79
N SER A 136 -8.15 -8.15 -10.70
CA SER A 136 -6.83 -7.67 -10.31
C SER A 136 -5.79 -7.96 -11.40
N SER A 137 -5.75 -9.20 -11.89
CA SER A 137 -4.81 -9.58 -12.96
C SER A 137 -5.07 -8.84 -14.28
N ASN A 138 -6.33 -8.62 -14.64
CA ASN A 138 -6.69 -7.83 -15.82
C ASN A 138 -6.20 -6.38 -15.68
N PHE A 139 -6.44 -5.76 -14.54
CA PHE A 139 -5.97 -4.42 -14.26
C PHE A 139 -4.43 -4.33 -14.32
N GLU A 140 -3.73 -5.26 -13.67
CA GLU A 140 -2.26 -5.32 -13.71
C GLU A 140 -1.72 -5.44 -15.14
N ARG A 141 -2.30 -6.33 -15.95
CA ARG A 141 -1.91 -6.51 -17.36
C ARG A 141 -2.20 -5.25 -18.18
N SER A 142 -3.35 -4.61 -17.96
CA SER A 142 -3.69 -3.36 -18.64
C SER A 142 -2.70 -2.24 -18.29
N GLN A 143 -2.29 -2.14 -17.03
CA GLN A 143 -1.27 -1.17 -16.60
C GLN A 143 0.11 -1.50 -17.17
N GLN A 144 0.49 -2.78 -17.22
CA GLN A 144 1.74 -3.20 -17.86
C GLN A 144 1.75 -2.84 -19.34
N LEU A 145 0.66 -3.09 -20.06
CA LEU A 145 0.53 -2.73 -21.47
C LEU A 145 0.76 -1.23 -21.69
N LYS A 146 0.04 -0.39 -20.94
CA LYS A 146 0.20 1.09 -21.01
C LYS A 146 1.64 1.53 -20.74
N ARG A 147 2.30 0.93 -19.75
CA ARG A 147 3.71 1.23 -19.44
C ARG A 147 4.64 0.84 -20.59
N THR A 148 4.44 -0.35 -21.16
CA THR A 148 5.25 -0.81 -22.29
C THR A 148 5.03 0.03 -23.55
N GLU A 149 3.80 0.47 -23.80
CA GLU A 149 3.48 1.38 -24.91
C GLU A 149 4.19 2.73 -24.74
N ALA A 150 4.10 3.33 -23.55
CA ALA A 150 4.79 4.59 -23.24
C ALA A 150 6.32 4.46 -23.37
N GLN A 151 6.90 3.33 -22.94
CA GLN A 151 8.33 3.05 -23.11
C GLN A 151 8.70 2.92 -24.58
N LEU A 152 7.87 2.23 -25.37
CA LEU A 152 8.11 2.03 -26.79
C LEU A 152 8.02 3.36 -27.56
N ASP A 153 7.07 4.22 -27.21
CA ASP A 153 6.97 5.56 -27.80
C ASP A 153 8.16 6.43 -27.43
N ALA A 154 8.62 6.40 -26.17
CA ALA A 154 9.84 7.09 -25.74
C ALA A 154 11.09 6.59 -26.51
N LEU A 155 11.20 5.28 -26.73
CA LEU A 155 12.29 4.70 -27.52
C LEU A 155 12.20 5.12 -28.99
N ARG A 156 11.00 5.21 -29.57
CA ARG A 156 10.80 5.72 -30.93
C ARG A 156 11.20 7.19 -31.05
N THR A 157 10.81 8.02 -30.08
CA THR A 157 11.20 9.43 -30.07
C THR A 157 12.71 9.59 -29.94
N GLU A 158 13.36 8.83 -29.05
CA GLU A 158 14.82 8.85 -28.93
C GLU A 158 15.51 8.31 -30.19
N GLN A 159 14.98 7.25 -30.80
CA GLN A 159 15.50 6.74 -32.07
C GLN A 159 15.44 7.81 -33.17
N ASN A 160 14.31 8.52 -33.29
CA ASN A 160 14.16 9.60 -34.26
C ASN A 160 15.12 10.76 -33.96
N ARG A 161 15.27 11.14 -32.68
CA ARG A 161 16.22 12.17 -32.24
C ARG A 161 17.67 11.81 -32.54
N VAL A 162 18.06 10.56 -32.30
CA VAL A 162 19.42 10.09 -32.60
C VAL A 162 19.65 10.03 -34.10
N LYS A 163 18.65 9.62 -34.89
CA LYS A 163 18.74 9.66 -36.36
C LYS A 163 18.90 11.08 -36.88
N SER A 164 18.09 12.03 -36.41
CA SER A 164 18.20 13.44 -36.82
C SER A 164 19.54 14.05 -36.43
N LEU A 165 20.03 13.77 -35.21
CA LEU A 165 21.34 14.23 -34.77
C LEU A 165 22.47 13.63 -35.63
N LEU A 166 22.35 12.36 -36.02
CA LEU A 166 23.33 11.70 -36.87
C LEU A 166 23.31 12.26 -38.30
N GLU A 167 22.15 12.64 -38.83
CA GLU A 167 22.04 13.36 -40.10
C GLU A 167 22.68 14.76 -40.02
N GLU A 168 22.42 15.49 -38.93
CA GLU A 168 23.02 16.81 -38.67
C GLU A 168 24.55 16.73 -38.57
N LEU A 169 25.09 15.78 -37.80
CA LEU A 169 26.53 15.56 -37.66
C LEU A 169 27.22 15.10 -38.94
N ARG A 170 26.48 14.46 -39.86
CA ARG A 170 26.97 14.03 -41.17
C ARG A 170 26.86 15.11 -42.24
N SER A 171 26.13 16.20 -41.96
CA SER A 171 26.02 17.32 -42.88
C SER A 171 27.36 18.04 -43.00
N ASP A 172 27.73 18.41 -44.23
CA ASP A 172 28.95 19.18 -44.50
C ASP A 172 28.94 20.59 -43.85
N ASP A 173 27.76 21.07 -43.44
CA ASP A 173 27.57 22.35 -42.75
C ASP A 173 27.84 22.29 -41.24
N PHE A 174 28.06 21.09 -40.67
CA PHE A 174 28.25 20.94 -39.24
C PHE A 174 29.59 21.52 -38.77
N ARG A 175 29.52 22.46 -37.82
CA ARG A 175 30.69 22.98 -37.10
C ARG A 175 30.54 22.65 -35.62
N ALA A 176 31.51 21.92 -35.08
CA ALA A 176 31.56 21.61 -33.67
C ALA A 176 31.67 22.91 -32.84
N PRO A 177 30.77 23.16 -31.87
CA PRO A 177 30.91 24.27 -30.92
C PRO A 177 32.28 24.25 -30.21
N GLU A 178 32.90 25.41 -30.04
CA GLU A 178 34.25 25.53 -29.45
C GLU A 178 34.29 25.12 -27.96
N ASP A 179 33.16 25.22 -27.27
CA ASP A 179 33.04 24.99 -25.81
C ASP A 179 32.88 23.51 -25.41
N ILE A 180 32.88 22.56 -26.36
CA ILE A 180 32.64 21.12 -26.07
C ILE A 180 33.66 20.58 -25.06
N ALA A 181 34.94 20.95 -25.21
CA ALA A 181 35.99 20.46 -24.33
C ALA A 181 35.78 20.93 -22.89
N GLU A 182 35.44 22.21 -22.71
CA GLU A 182 35.16 22.80 -21.40
C GLU A 182 33.95 22.13 -20.76
N HIS A 183 32.81 22.06 -21.45
CA HIS A 183 31.61 21.40 -20.94
C HIS A 183 31.80 19.92 -20.64
N THR A 184 32.59 19.20 -21.45
CA THR A 184 32.90 17.79 -21.19
C THR A 184 33.66 17.63 -19.87
N THR A 185 34.63 18.50 -19.58
CA THR A 185 35.36 18.45 -18.30
C THR A 185 34.46 18.77 -17.11
N GLU A 186 33.58 19.76 -17.24
CA GLU A 186 32.59 20.13 -16.21
C GLU A 186 31.61 19.00 -15.93
N TRP A 187 31.04 18.39 -16.97
CA TRP A 187 30.10 17.28 -16.86
C TRP A 187 30.76 16.05 -16.25
N THR A 188 32.02 15.79 -16.62
CA THR A 188 32.80 14.70 -16.03
C THR A 188 33.05 14.93 -14.54
N ARG A 189 33.35 16.17 -14.15
CA ARG A 189 33.53 16.56 -12.74
C ARG A 189 32.22 16.44 -11.95
N SER A 190 31.12 16.96 -12.49
CA SER A 190 29.78 16.86 -11.91
C SER A 190 29.34 15.39 -11.74
N THR A 191 29.56 14.57 -12.77
CA THR A 191 29.26 13.12 -12.72
C THR A 191 30.05 12.42 -11.62
N LYS A 192 31.35 12.72 -11.47
CA LYS A 192 32.17 12.17 -10.37
C LYS A 192 31.63 12.60 -9.01
N GLN A 193 31.23 13.86 -8.87
CA GLN A 193 30.66 14.38 -7.63
C GLN A 193 29.31 13.72 -7.30
N LEU A 194 28.42 13.53 -8.29
CA LEU A 194 27.14 12.85 -8.09
C LEU A 194 27.34 11.38 -7.72
N LYS A 195 28.27 10.67 -8.36
CA LYS A 195 28.63 9.30 -7.99
C LYS A 195 29.13 9.20 -6.55
N ALA A 196 29.99 10.13 -6.13
CA ALA A 196 30.45 10.19 -4.74
C ALA A 196 29.29 10.44 -3.77
N LYS A 197 28.36 11.34 -4.11
CA LYS A 197 27.17 11.59 -3.29
C LYS A 197 26.24 10.38 -3.20
N ILE A 198 26.02 9.65 -4.31
CA ILE A 198 25.21 8.44 -4.30
C ILE A 198 25.83 7.41 -3.34
N ALA A 199 27.14 7.19 -3.43
CA ALA A 199 27.84 6.29 -2.52
C ALA A 199 27.72 6.74 -1.04
N GLU A 200 27.82 8.04 -0.77
CA GLU A 200 27.58 8.59 0.58
C GLU A 200 26.13 8.34 1.04
N TYR A 201 25.13 8.54 0.18
CA TYR A 201 23.74 8.27 0.52
C TYR A 201 23.46 6.79 0.74
N ASP A 202 24.08 5.90 -0.04
CA ASP A 202 23.99 4.46 0.16
C ASP A 202 24.61 4.05 1.50
N GLU A 203 25.77 4.61 1.87
CA GLU A 203 26.40 4.39 3.17
C GLU A 203 25.56 4.94 4.32
N ARG A 204 24.98 6.14 4.15
CA ARG A 204 24.06 6.72 5.14
C ARG A 204 22.80 5.87 5.29
N LEU A 205 22.22 5.37 4.20
CA LEU A 205 21.08 4.44 4.22
C LEU A 205 21.42 3.11 4.89
N ALA A 206 22.62 2.58 4.63
CA ALA A 206 23.11 1.38 5.27
C ALA A 206 23.33 1.58 6.78
N SER A 207 23.87 2.73 7.18
CA SER A 207 24.09 3.10 8.59
C SER A 207 22.80 3.45 9.35
N SER A 208 21.80 4.01 8.66
CA SER A 208 20.50 4.35 9.23
C SER A 208 19.53 3.18 9.29
N ARG A 209 19.85 2.06 8.60
CA ARG A 209 19.08 0.82 8.71
C ARG A 209 19.41 0.18 10.07
N PRO A 210 18.45 0.10 11.01
CA PRO A 210 18.69 -0.61 12.26
C PRO A 210 19.00 -2.08 11.96
N ALA A 211 19.83 -2.73 12.77
CA ALA A 211 20.18 -4.16 12.59
C ALA A 211 18.95 -5.10 12.61
N THR A 212 17.79 -4.61 13.04
CA THR A 212 16.49 -5.28 12.97
C THR A 212 15.79 -5.15 11.61
N ALA A 213 16.21 -4.23 10.73
CA ALA A 213 15.66 -4.05 9.39
C ALA A 213 16.15 -5.09 8.35
N THR A 214 17.09 -5.97 8.72
CA THR A 214 17.38 -7.18 7.93
C THR A 214 16.30 -8.24 8.11
N ALA A 215 15.43 -8.12 9.13
CA ALA A 215 14.16 -8.81 9.17
C ALA A 215 13.11 -8.01 8.37
N GLY A 216 13.33 -7.87 7.07
CA GLY A 216 12.33 -7.30 6.17
C GLY A 216 11.03 -8.12 6.20
N LEU A 217 9.98 -7.59 5.56
CA LEU A 217 8.70 -8.29 5.37
C LEU A 217 8.88 -9.73 4.88
N ASP A 218 9.90 -9.98 4.05
CA ASP A 218 10.28 -11.31 3.55
C ASP A 218 10.78 -12.26 4.66
N ALA A 219 11.49 -11.76 5.67
CA ALA A 219 11.94 -12.57 6.80
C ALA A 219 10.76 -12.92 7.73
N VAL A 220 9.83 -11.98 7.92
CA VAL A 220 8.58 -12.21 8.64
C VAL A 220 7.72 -13.22 7.90
N GLN A 221 7.63 -13.12 6.57
CA GLN A 221 6.91 -14.08 5.73
C GLN A 221 7.50 -15.48 5.82
N ARG A 222 8.84 -15.63 5.71
CA ARG A 222 9.50 -16.94 5.88
C ARG A 222 9.23 -17.54 7.25
N LYS A 223 9.23 -16.72 8.31
CA LYS A 223 8.90 -17.19 9.66
C LYS A 223 7.43 -17.57 9.79
N ALA A 224 6.52 -16.85 9.12
CA ALA A 224 5.11 -17.21 9.07
C ALA A 224 4.89 -18.55 8.35
N ASP A 225 5.59 -18.79 7.24
CA ASP A 225 5.55 -20.04 6.49
C ASP A 225 6.12 -21.21 7.31
N GLU A 226 7.26 -21.01 8.01
CA GLU A 226 7.82 -21.98 8.95
C GLU A 226 6.81 -22.35 10.05
N VAL A 227 6.17 -21.35 10.67
CA VAL A 227 5.15 -21.58 11.71
C VAL A 227 3.94 -22.33 11.16
N SER A 228 3.52 -22.02 9.94
CA SER A 228 2.43 -22.74 9.26
C SER A 228 2.79 -24.22 9.08
N ASN A 229 3.99 -24.52 8.60
CA ASN A 229 4.48 -25.88 8.44
C ASN A 229 4.55 -26.63 9.78
N TYR A 230 5.02 -25.97 10.84
CA TYR A 230 5.03 -26.57 12.18
C TYR A 230 3.62 -26.85 12.70
N ARG A 231 2.65 -25.98 12.43
CA ARG A 231 1.24 -26.22 12.81
C ARG A 231 0.64 -27.41 12.08
N VAL A 232 0.89 -27.56 10.78
CA VAL A 232 0.45 -28.73 10.01
C VAL A 232 1.08 -30.00 10.57
N ARG A 233 2.39 -29.96 10.87
CA ARG A 233 3.09 -31.11 11.45
C ARG A 233 2.54 -31.45 12.84
N LEU A 234 2.29 -30.45 13.68
CA LEU A 234 1.73 -30.63 15.01
C LEU A 234 0.32 -31.22 14.93
N ALA A 235 -0.54 -30.73 14.04
CA ALA A 235 -1.86 -31.30 13.80
C ALA A 235 -1.79 -32.78 13.36
N SER A 236 -0.82 -33.14 12.50
CA SER A 236 -0.61 -34.54 12.12
C SER A 236 -0.17 -35.42 13.30
N LEU A 237 0.74 -34.92 14.14
CA LEU A 237 1.21 -35.63 15.33
C LEU A 237 0.10 -35.75 16.38
N GLU A 238 -0.72 -34.72 16.56
CA GLU A 238 -1.87 -34.77 17.46
C GLU A 238 -2.91 -35.77 16.97
N ALA A 239 -3.16 -35.85 15.66
CA ALA A 239 -4.03 -36.88 15.09
C ALA A 239 -3.48 -38.29 15.30
N GLU A 240 -2.17 -38.49 15.10
CA GLU A 240 -1.50 -39.75 15.40
C GLU A 240 -1.62 -40.10 16.90
N LEU A 241 -1.31 -39.17 17.81
CA LEU A 241 -1.43 -39.37 19.25
C LEU A 241 -2.88 -39.65 19.69
N HIS A 242 -3.85 -38.96 19.10
CA HIS A 242 -5.27 -39.20 19.38
C HIS A 242 -5.68 -40.64 19.03
N ALA A 243 -5.13 -41.22 17.96
CA ALA A 243 -5.38 -42.62 17.61
C ALA A 243 -4.87 -43.61 18.67
N PHE A 244 -3.88 -43.22 19.49
CA PHE A 244 -3.33 -44.05 20.56
C PHE A 244 -3.84 -43.71 21.96
N ARG A 245 -4.69 -42.67 22.12
CA ARG A 245 -5.12 -42.17 23.44
C ARG A 245 -5.86 -43.20 24.29
N ASP A 246 -6.58 -44.11 23.63
CA ASP A 246 -7.42 -45.10 24.31
C ASP A 246 -6.68 -46.43 24.54
N LEU A 247 -5.40 -46.52 24.15
CA LEU A 247 -4.57 -47.71 24.40
C LEU A 247 -3.91 -47.63 25.78
N PRO A 248 -3.88 -48.75 26.53
CA PRO A 248 -3.10 -48.87 27.76
C PRO A 248 -1.61 -48.59 27.52
N ALA A 249 -0.92 -48.06 28.54
CA ALA A 249 0.51 -47.73 28.48
C ALA A 249 1.44 -48.96 28.36
N ASP A 250 0.95 -50.16 28.65
CA ASP A 250 1.72 -51.41 28.56
C ASP A 250 1.44 -52.13 27.23
N ALA A 251 2.50 -52.56 26.54
CA ALA A 251 2.42 -53.12 25.19
C ALA A 251 1.64 -54.44 25.11
N CYS A 252 1.70 -55.28 26.15
CA CYS A 252 0.94 -56.52 26.21
C CYS A 252 -0.57 -56.25 26.34
N SER A 253 -0.96 -55.32 27.21
CA SER A 253 -2.37 -54.96 27.40
C SER A 253 -2.96 -54.20 26.20
N ALA A 254 -2.19 -53.31 25.57
CA ALA A 254 -2.56 -52.66 24.30
C ALA A 254 -2.84 -53.67 23.17
N ARG A 255 -2.01 -54.71 23.06
CA ARG A 255 -2.20 -55.77 22.07
C ARG A 255 -3.51 -56.53 22.31
N ASN A 256 -3.85 -56.83 23.56
CA ASN A 256 -5.10 -57.51 23.88
C ASN A 256 -6.33 -56.68 23.50
N VAL A 257 -6.31 -55.36 23.77
CA VAL A 257 -7.39 -54.45 23.40
C VAL A 257 -7.57 -54.36 21.87
N ILE A 258 -6.46 -54.36 21.11
CA ILE A 258 -6.51 -54.36 19.64
C ILE A 258 -7.08 -55.68 19.11
N GLU A 259 -6.68 -56.82 19.66
CA GLU A 259 -7.23 -58.12 19.25
C GLU A 259 -8.72 -58.23 19.58
N GLU A 260 -9.15 -57.77 20.75
CA GLU A 260 -10.58 -57.73 21.11
C GLU A 260 -11.38 -56.83 20.15
N ALA A 261 -10.85 -55.66 19.77
CA ALA A 261 -11.49 -54.78 18.79
C ALA A 261 -11.56 -55.43 17.39
N ARG A 262 -10.53 -56.18 16.98
CA ARG A 262 -10.52 -56.94 15.72
C ARG A 262 -11.54 -58.07 15.72
N ASP A 263 -11.68 -58.77 16.82
CA ASP A 263 -12.66 -59.84 16.99
C ASP A 263 -14.08 -59.26 16.87
N ARG A 264 -14.38 -58.15 17.57
CA ARG A 264 -15.66 -57.44 17.45
C ARG A 264 -15.96 -56.97 16.03
N LEU A 265 -14.95 -56.47 15.29
CA LEU A 265 -15.13 -56.07 13.89
C LEU A 265 -15.45 -57.28 13.00
N ARG A 266 -14.78 -58.42 13.21
CA ARG A 266 -15.07 -59.67 12.48
C ARG A 266 -16.49 -60.15 12.77
N ASP A 267 -16.94 -60.09 14.01
CA ASP A 267 -18.30 -60.46 14.41
C ASP A 267 -19.35 -59.54 13.77
N LEU A 268 -19.14 -58.22 13.82
CA LEU A 268 -20.03 -57.25 13.16
C LEU A 268 -20.06 -57.45 11.64
N THR A 269 -18.91 -57.76 11.04
CA THR A 269 -18.82 -58.05 9.59
C THR A 269 -19.54 -59.34 9.24
N SER A 270 -19.39 -60.40 10.03
CA SER A 270 -20.13 -61.65 9.85
C SER A 270 -21.63 -61.45 10.01
N ARG A 271 -22.07 -60.69 11.03
CA ARG A 271 -23.47 -60.34 11.23
C ARG A 271 -24.03 -59.52 10.07
N ARG A 272 -23.27 -58.53 9.60
CA ARG A 272 -23.61 -57.73 8.42
C ARG A 272 -23.77 -58.64 7.20
N ASN A 273 -22.82 -59.54 6.94
CA ASN A 273 -22.88 -60.44 5.79
C ASN A 273 -24.08 -61.39 5.87
N LYS A 274 -24.37 -61.96 7.05
CA LYS A 274 -25.57 -62.80 7.27
C LYS A 274 -26.87 -62.04 7.03
N LEU A 275 -26.95 -60.78 7.47
CA LEU A 275 -28.10 -59.91 7.21
C LEU A 275 -28.25 -59.61 5.72
N PHE A 276 -27.14 -59.36 5.01
CA PHE A 276 -27.15 -59.18 3.56
C PHE A 276 -27.56 -60.45 2.81
N GLU A 277 -27.05 -61.63 3.22
CA GLU A 277 -27.46 -62.92 2.67
C GLU A 277 -28.97 -63.15 2.87
N SER A 278 -29.50 -62.87 4.06
CA SER A 278 -30.94 -62.97 4.33
C SER A 278 -31.82 -62.00 3.53
N LEU A 279 -31.26 -60.88 3.06
CA LEU A 279 -31.95 -59.93 2.18
C LEU A 279 -31.91 -60.34 0.70
N ALA A 280 -30.98 -61.21 0.31
CA ALA A 280 -30.82 -61.71 -1.05
C ALA A 280 -31.60 -63.01 -1.31
N GLU A 281 -32.02 -63.72 -0.26
CA GLU A 281 -32.82 -64.96 -0.33
C GLU A 281 -34.35 -64.73 -0.31
N THR A 282 -34.80 -63.48 -0.21
CA THR A 282 -36.21 -63.04 -0.36
C THR A 282 -36.46 -62.40 -1.72
#